data_AF-A0A5D4TVY0-F1
#
_entry.id   AF-A0A5D4TVY0-F1
#
_cell.length_a   1.000
_cell.length_b   1.000
_cell.length_c   1.000
_cell.angle_alpha   90.00
_cell.angle_beta   90.00
_cell.angle_gamma   90.00
#
_symmetry.space_group_name_H-M   'P 1'
#
loop_
_entity.id
_entity.type
_entity.pdbx_description
1 polymer ?
#
loop_
_entity_poly.entity_id
_entity_poly.type
_entity_poly.pdbx_seq_one_letter_code
_entity_poly.pdbx_strand_id
1 'polypeptide(L)'
;MKKSLAVLIVTMIMLAACGPGPGSGSGSIFKEGIVDFINNQYTFTDTVASGTDDSNYSEVYIAENQSIDEVAQAIQNHVEPEKISDKKDNKQVLVYDELFVILTEDEEDSANTMIEVANDRFVRNNYSPSFFQGLLLYSVLNSLLGTNDWDRSQRLKCRNNPELCYGGYSRSGGTFTGYNKAPIRGGSSSVRGGGPGAGK
;
A
#
# COMPACT_ATOMS: atom_id res chain seq x y z
N MET A 1 -43.26 57.77 32.75
CA MET A 1 -43.23 58.02 31.30
C MET A 1 -41.98 57.38 30.71
N LYS A 2 -42.17 56.51 29.70
CA LYS A 2 -41.23 55.91 28.72
C LYS A 2 -39.91 55.30 29.23
N LYS A 3 -39.89 53.96 29.30
CA LYS A 3 -38.69 53.11 29.35
C LYS A 3 -38.08 53.06 27.95
N SER A 4 -36.79 53.35 27.81
CA SER A 4 -36.05 53.15 26.56
C SER A 4 -35.24 51.86 26.66
N LEU A 5 -35.55 50.95 25.74
CA LEU A 5 -34.91 49.67 25.49
C LEU A 5 -33.56 49.93 24.81
N ALA A 6 -32.44 49.54 25.42
CA ALA A 6 -31.14 49.53 24.75
C ALA A 6 -30.85 48.10 24.28
N VAL A 7 -30.80 47.93 22.95
CA VAL A 7 -30.54 46.67 22.26
C VAL A 7 -29.05 46.34 22.32
N LEU A 8 -28.74 45.12 22.73
CA LEU A 8 -27.41 44.54 22.86
C LEU A 8 -26.98 43.98 21.49
N ILE A 9 -26.04 44.63 20.81
CA ILE A 9 -25.41 44.10 19.59
C ILE A 9 -24.11 43.42 20.02
N VAL A 10 -24.12 42.09 20.06
CA VAL A 10 -22.92 41.26 20.22
C VAL A 10 -22.35 41.01 18.82
N THR A 11 -21.32 41.77 18.45
CA THR A 11 -20.53 41.53 17.24
C THR A 11 -19.53 40.43 17.54
N MET A 12 -19.83 39.21 17.10
CA MET A 12 -18.93 38.06 17.17
C MET A 12 -17.89 38.21 16.05
N ILE A 13 -16.68 38.64 16.41
CA ILE A 13 -15.54 38.74 15.50
C ILE A 13 -14.97 37.33 15.32
N MET A 14 -15.27 36.69 14.20
CA MET A 14 -14.59 35.47 13.75
C MET A 14 -13.21 35.87 13.19
N LEU A 15 -12.16 35.64 13.97
CA LEU A 15 -10.78 35.66 13.50
C LEU A 15 -10.51 34.37 12.74
N ALA A 16 -10.45 34.47 11.41
CA ALA A 16 -9.85 33.45 10.56
C ALA A 16 -8.41 33.86 10.20
N ALA A 17 -7.55 32.83 10.08
CA ALA A 17 -6.25 32.76 9.39
C ALA A 17 -5.00 32.59 10.26
N CYS A 18 -4.55 31.34 10.40
CA CYS A 18 -3.31 30.83 9.77
C CYS A 18 -3.18 29.32 10.06
N GLY A 19 -3.67 28.51 9.13
CA GLY A 19 -3.49 27.05 9.08
C GLY A 19 -3.51 26.62 7.61
N PRO A 20 -2.80 25.55 7.22
CA PRO A 20 -2.54 25.22 5.83
C PRO A 20 -3.86 25.08 5.06
N GLY A 21 -3.90 25.71 3.88
CA GLY A 21 -5.13 25.99 3.15
C GLY A 21 -5.91 24.75 2.71
N PRO A 22 -7.23 24.87 2.51
CA PRO A 22 -8.05 23.81 1.95
C PRO A 22 -7.84 23.79 0.43
N GLY A 23 -6.82 23.05 0.01
CA GLY A 23 -6.59 22.65 -1.37
C GLY A 23 -6.52 21.13 -1.43
N SER A 24 -7.57 20.52 -1.98
CA SER A 24 -7.63 19.19 -2.58
C SER A 24 -6.86 18.03 -1.95
N GLY A 25 -7.61 17.17 -1.27
CA GLY A 25 -7.20 15.81 -0.93
C GLY A 25 -7.62 15.48 0.48
N SER A 26 -8.72 14.73 0.62
CA SER A 26 -9.00 14.00 1.86
C SER A 26 -7.95 12.88 1.96
N GLY A 27 -6.69 13.25 2.20
CA GLY A 27 -5.61 12.31 2.50
C GLY A 27 -5.94 11.69 3.84
N SER A 28 -6.37 10.43 3.79
CA SER A 28 -6.69 9.62 4.95
C SER A 28 -5.50 9.62 5.91
N ILE A 29 -5.66 10.28 7.06
CA ILE A 29 -4.67 10.26 8.16
C ILE A 29 -4.33 8.81 8.53
N PHE A 30 -5.25 7.88 8.31
CA PHE A 30 -5.06 6.44 8.53
C PHE A 30 -4.14 5.79 7.48
N LYS A 31 -4.21 6.23 6.21
CA LYS A 31 -3.32 5.78 5.13
C LYS A 31 -1.89 6.22 5.38
N GLU A 32 -1.68 7.47 5.80
CA GLU A 32 -0.34 7.95 6.18
C GLU A 32 0.16 7.24 7.45
N GLY A 33 -0.69 7.09 8.47
CA GLY A 33 -0.32 6.46 9.73
C GLY A 33 0.15 5.00 9.60
N ILE A 34 -0.53 4.18 8.78
CA ILE A 34 -0.14 2.78 8.62
C ILE A 34 1.13 2.62 7.77
N VAL A 35 1.29 3.45 6.73
CA VAL A 35 2.50 3.47 5.90
C VAL A 35 3.70 3.89 6.74
N ASP A 36 3.55 4.96 7.53
CA ASP A 36 4.59 5.45 8.44
C ASP A 36 4.98 4.38 9.48
N PHE A 37 4.02 3.67 10.05
CA PHE A 37 4.29 2.59 10.98
C PHE A 37 5.14 1.49 10.33
N ILE A 38 4.71 0.99 9.16
CA ILE A 38 5.41 -0.08 8.46
C ILE A 38 6.83 0.35 8.11
N ASN A 39 6.99 1.56 7.55
CA ASN A 39 8.29 2.11 7.18
C ASN A 39 9.23 2.31 8.37
N ASN A 40 8.70 2.63 9.55
CA ASN A 40 9.52 2.79 10.75
C ASN A 40 9.84 1.49 11.47
N GLN A 41 9.02 0.45 11.32
CA GLN A 41 9.18 -0.83 12.03
C GLN A 41 9.92 -1.90 11.22
N TYR A 42 9.81 -1.87 9.90
CA TYR A 42 10.28 -2.94 9.03
C TYR A 42 11.30 -2.45 8.01
N THR A 43 12.16 -3.36 7.56
CA THR A 43 13.26 -3.00 6.66
C THR A 43 12.75 -2.88 5.23
N PHE A 44 12.81 -1.67 4.67
CA PHE A 44 12.52 -1.45 3.25
C PHE A 44 13.42 -2.31 2.36
N THR A 45 12.82 -2.94 1.36
CA THR A 45 13.49 -3.85 0.44
C THR A 45 13.41 -3.36 -1.00
N ASP A 46 12.23 -3.03 -1.50
CA ASP A 46 12.04 -2.72 -2.93
C ASP A 46 10.77 -1.89 -3.19
N THR A 47 10.63 -1.38 -4.41
CA THR A 47 9.40 -0.78 -4.91
C THR A 47 9.07 -1.37 -6.28
N VAL A 48 7.92 -2.05 -6.35
CA VAL A 48 7.35 -2.56 -7.59
C VAL A 48 6.38 -1.53 -8.16
N ALA A 49 6.80 -0.82 -9.21
CA ALA A 49 5.95 0.14 -9.92
C ALA A 49 5.38 -0.44 -11.22
N SER A 50 4.22 0.05 -11.64
CA SER A 50 3.69 -0.22 -12.97
C SER A 50 4.51 0.51 -14.03
N GLY A 51 4.99 -0.20 -15.06
CA GLY A 51 5.76 0.44 -16.13
C GLY A 51 4.97 1.41 -17.02
N THR A 52 3.66 1.54 -16.78
CA THR A 52 2.79 2.51 -17.47
C THR A 52 2.39 3.71 -16.60
N ASP A 53 2.54 3.62 -15.27
CA ASP A 53 2.15 4.67 -14.34
C ASP A 53 2.91 4.51 -13.00
N ASP A 54 3.93 5.34 -12.81
CA ASP A 54 4.80 5.31 -11.63
C ASP A 54 4.06 5.69 -10.33
N SER A 55 2.86 6.27 -10.41
CA SER A 55 2.02 6.53 -9.23
C SER A 55 1.28 5.29 -8.72
N ASN A 56 1.33 4.19 -9.47
CA ASN A 56 0.83 2.89 -9.07
C ASN A 56 2.01 2.00 -8.69
N TYR A 57 2.20 1.80 -7.40
CA TYR A 57 3.30 1.03 -6.87
C TYR A 57 2.90 0.19 -5.66
N SER A 58 3.74 -0.80 -5.37
CA SER A 58 3.77 -1.62 -4.16
C SER A 58 5.16 -1.45 -3.53
N GLU A 59 5.22 -0.92 -2.31
CA GLU A 59 6.45 -0.90 -1.53
C GLU A 59 6.60 -2.21 -0.77
N VAL A 60 7.83 -2.71 -0.71
CA VAL A 60 8.13 -4.03 -0.20
C VAL A 60 9.06 -3.89 0.99
N TYR A 61 8.68 -4.49 2.11
CA TYR A 61 9.41 -4.50 3.36
C TYR A 61 9.62 -5.93 3.85
N ILE A 62 10.62 -6.15 4.71
CA ILE A 62 10.85 -7.42 5.40
C ILE A 62 10.75 -7.21 6.92
N ALA A 63 9.99 -8.09 7.55
CA ALA A 63 10.00 -8.30 9.00
C ALA A 63 10.87 -9.52 9.31
N GLU A 64 12.08 -9.27 9.79
CA GLU A 64 13.04 -10.33 10.11
C GLU A 64 12.65 -11.07 11.40
N ASN A 65 12.66 -12.40 11.37
CA ASN A 65 12.31 -13.29 12.48
C ASN A 65 10.93 -13.01 13.08
N GLN A 66 9.98 -12.61 12.24
CA GLN A 66 8.58 -12.39 12.62
C GLN A 66 7.67 -13.12 11.64
N SER A 67 6.80 -13.95 12.19
CA SER A 67 5.77 -14.68 11.45
C SER A 67 4.66 -13.74 10.97
N ILE A 68 3.87 -14.21 9.98
CA ILE A 68 2.72 -13.47 9.47
C ILE A 68 1.75 -13.09 10.60
N ASP A 69 1.54 -13.98 11.57
CA ASP A 69 0.59 -13.73 12.66
C ASP A 69 1.09 -12.62 13.59
N GLU A 70 2.40 -12.58 13.89
CA GLU A 70 3.02 -11.53 14.71
C GLU A 70 2.99 -10.18 13.99
N VAL A 71 3.33 -10.15 12.70
CA VAL A 71 3.30 -8.94 11.87
C VAL A 71 1.87 -8.43 11.73
N ALA A 72 0.91 -9.31 11.40
CA ALA A 72 -0.50 -8.96 11.30
C ALA A 72 -1.01 -8.38 12.62
N GLN A 73 -0.65 -8.97 13.76
CA GLN A 73 -1.07 -8.48 15.07
C GLN A 73 -0.45 -7.12 15.39
N ALA A 74 0.83 -6.91 15.11
CA ALA A 74 1.50 -5.63 15.33
C ALA A 74 0.85 -4.50 14.52
N ILE A 75 0.55 -4.76 13.25
CA ILE A 75 -0.12 -3.85 12.33
C ILE A 75 -1.54 -3.53 12.82
N GLN A 76 -2.34 -4.53 13.17
CA GLN A 76 -3.69 -4.37 13.71
C GLN A 76 -3.74 -3.58 15.02
N ASN A 77 -2.76 -3.80 15.90
CA ASN A 77 -2.67 -3.07 17.17
C ASN A 77 -2.34 -1.59 16.97
N HIS A 78 -1.75 -1.22 15.82
CA HIS A 78 -1.42 0.15 15.49
C HIS A 78 -2.61 0.87 14.83
N VAL A 79 -3.17 0.30 13.76
CA VAL A 79 -4.37 0.80 13.08
C VAL A 79 -5.25 -0.40 12.73
N GLU A 80 -6.52 -0.32 13.09
CA GLU A 80 -7.49 -1.38 12.77
C GLU A 80 -7.80 -1.39 11.25
N PRO A 81 -7.61 -2.51 10.55
CA PRO A 81 -7.97 -2.63 9.14
C PRO A 81 -9.49 -2.64 8.94
N GLU A 82 -9.97 -2.12 7.82
CA GLU A 82 -11.38 -2.24 7.44
C GLU A 82 -11.79 -3.69 7.18
N LYS A 83 -10.85 -4.49 6.66
CA LYS A 83 -11.02 -5.92 6.39
C LYS A 83 -9.71 -6.67 6.58
N ILE A 84 -9.84 -7.92 7.02
CA ILE A 84 -8.74 -8.85 7.19
C ILE A 84 -9.14 -10.15 6.50
N SER A 85 -8.27 -10.70 5.67
CA SER A 85 -8.47 -12.04 5.10
C SER A 85 -8.18 -13.13 6.13
N ASP A 86 -8.73 -14.30 5.90
CA ASP A 86 -8.16 -15.52 6.47
C ASP A 86 -6.72 -15.71 5.99
N LYS A 87 -5.91 -16.40 6.78
CA LYS A 87 -4.58 -16.83 6.36
C LYS A 87 -4.71 -18.04 5.45
N LYS A 88 -4.14 -17.97 4.25
CA LYS A 88 -4.18 -19.06 3.27
C LYS A 88 -2.92 -19.06 2.42
N ASP A 89 -2.38 -20.25 2.13
CA ASP A 89 -1.20 -20.43 1.29
C ASP A 89 -0.02 -19.53 1.74
N ASN A 90 0.19 -19.45 3.06
CA ASN A 90 1.17 -18.59 3.73
C ASN A 90 1.07 -17.10 3.33
N LYS A 91 -0.17 -16.63 3.15
CA LYS A 91 -0.50 -15.23 2.85
C LYS A 91 -1.64 -14.73 3.72
N GLN A 92 -1.65 -13.43 3.98
CA GLN A 92 -2.78 -12.71 4.59
C GLN A 92 -2.86 -11.29 4.02
N VAL A 93 -4.06 -10.74 3.94
CA VAL A 93 -4.32 -9.39 3.41
C VAL A 93 -5.09 -8.58 4.43
N LEU A 94 -4.56 -7.41 4.75
CA LEU A 94 -5.18 -6.40 5.60
C LEU A 94 -5.50 -5.20 4.70
N VAL A 95 -6.76 -4.76 4.72
CA VAL A 95 -7.27 -3.72 3.82
C VAL A 95 -7.58 -2.47 4.62
N TYR A 96 -7.13 -1.33 4.11
CA TYR A 96 -7.44 0.01 4.57
C TYR A 96 -8.02 0.83 3.43
N ASP A 97 -8.45 2.05 3.72
CA ASP A 97 -8.93 3.00 2.72
C ASP A 97 -7.86 3.24 1.63
N GLU A 98 -8.18 2.84 0.40
CA GLU A 98 -7.32 2.89 -0.81
C GLU A 98 -5.95 2.18 -0.68
N LEU A 99 -5.77 1.27 0.29
CA LEU A 99 -4.48 0.64 0.57
C LEU A 99 -4.63 -0.82 0.99
N PHE A 100 -3.75 -1.66 0.47
CA PHE A 100 -3.63 -3.07 0.81
C PHE A 100 -2.27 -3.31 1.46
N VAL A 101 -2.28 -3.94 2.64
CA VAL A 101 -1.09 -4.49 3.27
C VAL A 101 -1.16 -6.01 3.13
N ILE A 102 -0.26 -6.56 2.34
CA ILE A 102 -0.25 -7.96 1.94
C ILE A 102 0.97 -8.61 2.60
N LEU A 103 0.71 -9.60 3.44
CA LEU A 103 1.71 -10.36 4.17
C LEU A 103 1.92 -11.70 3.46
N THR A 104 3.17 -12.03 3.17
CA THR A 104 3.54 -13.33 2.60
C THR A 104 4.75 -13.86 3.36
N GLU A 105 4.79 -15.16 3.64
CA GLU A 105 5.99 -15.80 4.18
C GLU A 105 7.15 -15.63 3.19
N ASP A 106 8.34 -15.33 3.71
CA ASP A 106 9.53 -15.19 2.87
C ASP A 106 10.00 -16.57 2.39
N GLU A 107 10.07 -16.75 1.07
CA GLU A 107 10.45 -18.03 0.45
C GLU A 107 11.91 -18.42 0.72
N GLU A 108 12.79 -17.46 1.07
CA GLU A 108 14.19 -17.73 1.41
C GLU A 108 14.38 -18.14 2.87
N ASP A 109 13.55 -17.59 3.76
CA ASP A 109 13.59 -17.86 5.19
C ASP A 109 12.19 -17.70 5.79
N SER A 110 11.52 -18.83 6.04
CA SER A 110 10.15 -18.84 6.57
C SER A 110 10.01 -18.23 7.97
N ALA A 111 11.12 -17.91 8.65
CA ALA A 111 11.07 -17.11 9.87
C ALA A 111 10.75 -15.63 9.60
N ASN A 112 10.93 -15.16 8.37
CA ASN A 112 10.68 -13.79 7.95
C ASN A 112 9.31 -13.66 7.26
N THR A 113 8.75 -12.45 7.34
CA THR A 113 7.55 -12.08 6.61
C THR A 113 7.86 -10.96 5.63
N MET A 114 7.47 -11.14 4.37
CA MET A 114 7.42 -10.10 3.37
C MET A 114 6.13 -9.29 3.53
N ILE A 115 6.25 -7.97 3.47
CA ILE A 115 5.14 -7.03 3.59
C ILE A 115 5.11 -6.20 2.31
N GLU A 116 4.03 -6.32 1.55
CA GLU A 116 3.75 -5.45 0.41
C GLU A 116 2.70 -4.42 0.80
N VAL A 117 3.03 -3.14 0.66
CA VAL A 117 2.15 -1.99 0.86
C VAL A 117 1.78 -1.43 -0.50
N ALA A 118 0.60 -1.80 -0.99
CA ALA A 118 0.14 -1.51 -2.33
C ALA A 118 -1.10 -0.60 -2.32
N ASN A 119 -1.10 0.44 -3.14
CA ASN A 119 -2.32 1.21 -3.34
C ASN A 119 -3.37 0.41 -4.13
N ASP A 120 -4.65 0.71 -3.89
CA ASP A 120 -5.79 0.04 -4.54
C ASP A 120 -5.71 0.07 -6.08
N ARG A 121 -5.21 1.15 -6.68
CA ARG A 121 -5.01 1.28 -8.13
C ARG A 121 -3.99 0.28 -8.63
N PHE A 122 -2.89 0.08 -7.90
CA PHE A 122 -1.87 -0.91 -8.24
C PHE A 122 -2.45 -2.32 -8.16
N VAL A 123 -3.20 -2.63 -7.08
CA VAL A 123 -3.93 -3.90 -6.92
C VAL A 123 -4.89 -4.13 -8.09
N ARG A 124 -5.72 -3.14 -8.38
CA ARG A 124 -6.72 -3.17 -9.44
C ARG A 124 -6.11 -3.45 -10.82
N ASN A 125 -5.01 -2.78 -11.13
CA ASN A 125 -4.48 -2.77 -12.49
C ASN A 125 -3.48 -3.91 -12.75
N ASN A 126 -2.74 -4.35 -11.74
CA ASN A 126 -1.58 -5.21 -11.96
C ASN A 126 -1.76 -6.60 -11.36
N TYR A 127 -2.36 -6.77 -10.18
CA TYR A 127 -2.42 -8.10 -9.56
C TYR A 127 -3.25 -9.11 -10.37
N SER A 128 -2.76 -10.34 -10.42
CA SER A 128 -3.52 -11.49 -10.93
C SER A 128 -4.66 -11.83 -9.95
N PRO A 129 -5.89 -12.11 -10.43
CA PRO A 129 -7.00 -12.51 -9.55
C PRO A 129 -6.72 -13.78 -8.76
N SER A 130 -5.88 -14.68 -9.31
CA SER A 130 -5.49 -15.92 -8.63
C SER A 130 -4.73 -15.67 -7.33
N PHE A 131 -4.06 -14.51 -7.20
CA PHE A 131 -3.35 -14.15 -5.98
C PHE A 131 -4.29 -14.05 -4.77
N PHE A 132 -5.45 -13.43 -4.96
CA PHE A 132 -6.43 -13.23 -3.89
C PHE A 132 -7.38 -14.41 -3.69
N GLN A 133 -7.19 -15.51 -4.43
CA GLN A 133 -8.13 -16.62 -4.43
C GLN A 133 -8.20 -17.33 -3.08
N GLY A 134 -9.30 -17.09 -2.35
CA GLY A 134 -9.52 -17.63 -1.01
C GLY A 134 -8.86 -16.82 0.11
N LEU A 135 -8.23 -15.68 -0.21
CA LEU A 135 -7.91 -14.64 0.76
C LEU A 135 -9.11 -13.70 0.90
N LEU A 136 -9.60 -13.18 -0.23
CA LEU A 136 -10.74 -12.26 -0.25
C LEU A 136 -11.81 -12.75 -1.21
N LEU A 137 -13.08 -12.56 -0.84
CA LEU A 137 -14.20 -12.77 -1.75
C LEU A 137 -14.11 -11.75 -2.90
N TYR A 138 -14.34 -12.18 -4.14
CA TYR A 138 -14.29 -11.26 -5.29
C TYR A 138 -15.33 -10.14 -5.20
N SER A 139 -16.49 -10.37 -4.56
CA SER A 139 -17.48 -9.32 -4.30
C SER A 139 -16.93 -8.22 -3.37
N VAL A 140 -16.09 -8.60 -2.41
CA VAL A 140 -15.41 -7.66 -1.51
C VAL A 140 -14.37 -6.87 -2.29
N LEU A 141 -13.53 -7.54 -3.10
CA LEU A 141 -12.55 -6.85 -3.96
C LEU A 141 -13.22 -5.88 -4.93
N ASN A 142 -14.34 -6.26 -5.54
CA ASN A 142 -15.14 -5.39 -6.41
C ASN A 142 -15.54 -4.10 -5.68
N SER A 143 -16.08 -4.21 -4.46
CA SER A 143 -16.45 -3.06 -3.63
C SER A 143 -15.25 -2.18 -3.28
N LEU A 144 -14.12 -2.78 -2.87
CA LEU A 144 -12.92 -2.07 -2.47
C LEU A 144 -12.25 -1.34 -3.65
N LEU A 145 -12.26 -1.95 -4.83
CA LEU A 145 -11.63 -1.41 -6.04
C LEU A 145 -12.57 -0.54 -6.88
N GLY A 146 -13.79 -0.29 -6.40
CA GLY A 146 -14.79 0.56 -7.08
C GLY A 146 -15.22 0.02 -8.45
N THR A 147 -15.36 -1.30 -8.59
CA THR A 147 -15.75 -1.96 -9.86
C THR A 147 -16.75 -3.09 -9.63
N ASN A 148 -17.44 -3.55 -10.67
CA ASN A 148 -18.46 -4.62 -10.55
C ASN A 148 -17.98 -5.98 -11.07
N ASP A 149 -16.84 -6.02 -11.76
CA ASP A 149 -16.38 -7.19 -12.51
C ASP A 149 -14.85 -7.27 -12.58
N TRP A 150 -14.15 -6.78 -11.55
CA TRP A 150 -12.69 -6.78 -11.52
C TRP A 150 -12.11 -8.16 -11.79
N ASP A 151 -12.60 -9.20 -11.10
CA ASP A 151 -12.11 -10.57 -11.27
C ASP A 151 -12.23 -11.04 -12.73
N ARG A 152 -13.35 -10.73 -13.39
CA ARG A 152 -13.63 -11.16 -14.77
C ARG A 152 -12.76 -10.39 -15.74
N SER A 153 -12.73 -9.07 -15.64
CA SER A 153 -11.94 -8.20 -16.51
C SER A 153 -10.45 -8.52 -16.39
N GLN A 154 -9.96 -8.62 -15.15
CA GLN A 154 -8.57 -8.90 -14.87
C GLN A 154 -8.18 -10.33 -15.28
N ARG A 155 -9.05 -11.34 -15.07
CA ARG A 155 -8.79 -12.71 -15.58
C ARG A 155 -8.70 -12.76 -17.10
N LEU A 156 -9.53 -11.99 -17.82
CA LEU A 156 -9.45 -11.89 -19.28
C LEU A 156 -8.16 -11.22 -19.71
N LYS A 157 -7.76 -10.13 -19.04
CA LYS A 157 -6.48 -9.45 -19.26
C LYS A 157 -5.29 -10.40 -19.06
N CYS A 158 -5.22 -11.08 -17.92
CA CYS A 158 -4.14 -12.01 -17.58
C CYS A 158 -4.09 -13.24 -18.48
N ARG A 159 -5.25 -13.73 -18.93
CA ARG A 159 -5.26 -14.86 -19.88
C ARG A 159 -4.67 -14.45 -21.23
N ASN A 160 -4.94 -13.23 -21.68
CA ASN A 160 -4.48 -12.75 -22.98
C ASN A 160 -3.04 -12.20 -22.93
N ASN A 161 -2.61 -11.70 -21.77
CA ASN A 161 -1.30 -11.07 -21.54
C ASN A 161 -0.79 -11.45 -20.13
N PRO A 162 -0.41 -12.72 -19.91
CA PRO A 162 -0.01 -13.22 -18.59
C PRO A 162 1.17 -12.45 -17.99
N GLU A 163 2.06 -11.95 -18.84
CA GLU A 163 3.20 -11.13 -18.47
C GLU A 163 2.81 -9.80 -17.83
N LEU A 164 1.61 -9.26 -18.09
CA LEU A 164 1.12 -8.01 -17.48
C LEU A 164 0.48 -8.21 -16.10
N CYS A 165 0.46 -9.44 -15.58
CA CYS A 165 -0.24 -9.78 -14.35
C CYS A 165 0.71 -10.16 -13.23
N TYR A 166 0.72 -9.29 -12.23
CA TYR A 166 1.56 -9.38 -11.07
C TYR A 166 1.07 -10.48 -10.10
N GLY A 167 1.96 -11.40 -9.74
CA GLY A 167 1.67 -12.53 -8.86
C GLY A 167 1.94 -12.28 -7.37
N GLY A 168 2.20 -11.03 -6.98
CA GLY A 168 2.79 -10.69 -5.69
C GLY A 168 4.32 -10.77 -5.72
N TYR A 169 4.94 -10.25 -4.67
CA TYR A 169 6.39 -10.21 -4.58
C TYR A 169 6.93 -11.59 -4.21
N SER A 170 7.97 -12.02 -4.92
CA SER A 170 8.66 -13.29 -4.66
C SER A 170 10.16 -13.09 -4.79
N ARG A 171 10.92 -14.18 -4.59
CA ARG A 171 12.40 -14.19 -4.60
C ARG A 171 13.04 -13.55 -5.83
N SER A 172 12.42 -13.61 -7.01
CA SER A 172 12.96 -12.98 -8.23
C SER A 172 12.72 -11.47 -8.32
N GLY A 173 12.13 -10.86 -7.29
CA GLY A 173 11.49 -9.56 -7.39
C GLY A 173 10.14 -9.70 -8.08
N GLY A 174 9.25 -8.77 -7.78
CA GLY A 174 7.90 -8.80 -8.34
C GLY A 174 7.91 -8.73 -9.87
N THR A 175 7.69 -9.84 -10.57
CA THR A 175 7.94 -9.90 -12.03
C THR A 175 6.66 -9.73 -12.83
N PHE A 176 6.54 -8.64 -13.58
CA PHE A 176 5.55 -8.45 -14.64
C PHE A 176 6.02 -7.37 -15.63
N THR A 177 5.46 -7.34 -16.84
CA THR A 177 5.81 -6.38 -17.89
C THR A 177 5.57 -4.95 -17.41
N GLY A 178 6.64 -4.16 -17.46
CA GLY A 178 6.68 -2.81 -16.91
C GLY A 178 7.56 -2.70 -15.66
N TYR A 179 7.84 -3.82 -14.99
CA TYR A 179 8.83 -3.90 -13.94
C TYR A 179 10.22 -4.22 -14.53
N ASN A 180 11.10 -3.23 -14.58
CA ASN A 180 12.45 -3.37 -15.16
C ASN A 180 13.57 -3.27 -14.10
N LYS A 181 13.25 -3.37 -12.81
CA LYS A 181 14.23 -3.29 -11.73
C LYS A 181 14.64 -4.70 -11.28
N ALA A 182 15.93 -4.92 -11.10
CA ALA A 182 16.40 -6.10 -10.38
C ALA A 182 16.04 -5.91 -8.90
N PRO A 183 15.53 -6.94 -8.21
CA PRO A 183 15.27 -6.84 -6.77
C PRO A 183 16.55 -6.48 -6.03
N ILE A 184 16.44 -5.61 -5.02
CA ILE A 184 17.60 -5.16 -4.22
C ILE A 184 18.11 -6.29 -3.30
N ARG A 185 17.31 -7.35 -3.06
CA ARG A 185 17.75 -8.57 -2.37
C ARG A 185 18.70 -9.41 -3.24
N GLY A 186 19.99 -9.15 -3.11
CA GLY A 186 21.05 -9.95 -3.75
C GLY A 186 22.33 -9.20 -4.09
N GLY A 187 22.40 -7.89 -3.87
CA GLY A 187 23.59 -7.09 -4.16
C GLY A 187 24.43 -6.77 -2.93
N SER A 188 25.21 -7.74 -2.43
CA SER A 188 26.48 -7.40 -1.80
C SER A 188 27.42 -6.88 -2.89
N SER A 189 27.22 -5.63 -3.30
CA SER A 189 28.24 -4.90 -4.02
C SER A 189 28.36 -3.54 -3.36
N SER A 190 29.56 -3.31 -2.87
CA SER A 190 30.09 -2.04 -2.44
C SER A 190 29.90 -0.96 -3.51
N VAL A 191 28.72 -0.35 -3.60
CA VAL A 191 28.59 0.95 -4.28
C VAL A 191 28.82 2.03 -3.23
N ARG A 192 30.08 2.08 -2.81
CA ARG A 192 30.65 3.25 -2.16
C ARG A 192 30.65 4.36 -3.21
N GLY A 193 30.02 5.49 -2.89
CA GLY A 193 29.85 6.62 -3.81
C GLY A 193 31.11 6.94 -4.61
N GLY A 194 31.03 6.74 -5.92
CA GLY A 194 31.95 7.33 -6.89
C GLY A 194 31.36 8.66 -7.34
N GLY A 195 31.79 9.75 -6.70
CA GLY A 195 31.46 11.11 -7.14
C GLY A 195 31.98 11.39 -8.56
N PRO A 196 31.41 12.39 -9.24
CA PRO A 196 31.77 12.70 -10.62
C PRO A 196 33.17 13.33 -10.69
N GLY A 197 34.13 12.63 -11.28
CA GLY A 197 35.40 13.22 -11.71
C GLY A 197 36.59 12.26 -11.73
N ALA A 198 37.09 11.95 -12.93
CA ALA A 198 38.51 12.03 -13.35
C ALA A 198 38.88 11.03 -14.45
N GLY A 199 39.25 11.55 -15.64
CA GLY A 199 40.17 10.97 -16.66
C GLY A 199 39.68 9.74 -17.42
N LYS A 200 39.67 9.69 -18.76
CA LYS A 200 40.44 10.38 -19.81
C LYS A 200 39.58 10.60 -21.04
#